data_AF-A0A151SY15-F1
#
_entry.id   AF-A0A151SY15-F1
#
_cell.length_a   1.000
_cell.length_b   1.000
_cell.length_c   1.000
_cell.angle_alpha   90.00
_cell.angle_beta   90.00
_cell.angle_gamma   90.00
#
_symmetry.space_group_name_H-M   'P 1'
#
loop_
_entity.id
_entity.type
_entity.pdbx_description
1 polymer ?
#
loop_
_entity_poly.entity_id
_entity_poly.type
_entity_poly.pdbx_seq_one_letter_code
_entity_poly.pdbx_strand_id
1 'polypeptide(L)'
;MRYLKRTKGYMLTYQKSNSLEIIGYSDSDFAGCQDSKCSTFRYIFMLAGGAISWKFVKQTIIASSTMAAKFIACFEASNHGIWL
;
A
#
# COMPACT_ATOMS: atom_id res chain seq x y z
N MET A 1 -13.44 -3.32 -18.18
CA MET A 1 -12.99 -4.22 -17.10
C MET A 1 -13.18 -5.70 -17.49
N ARG A 2 -12.19 -6.33 -18.14
CA ARG A 2 -12.26 -7.77 -18.48
C ARG A 2 -11.81 -8.66 -17.31
N TYR A 3 -10.79 -8.24 -16.56
CA TYR A 3 -10.21 -9.01 -15.46
C TYR A 3 -11.16 -9.17 -14.27
N LEU A 4 -11.77 -8.07 -13.79
CA LEU A 4 -12.75 -8.14 -12.69
C LEU A 4 -13.99 -8.98 -13.03
N LYS A 5 -14.42 -8.99 -14.30
CA LYS A 5 -15.55 -9.83 -14.73
C LYS A 5 -15.21 -11.32 -14.68
N ARG A 6 -13.96 -11.68 -14.96
CA ARG A 6 -13.49 -13.07 -15.01
C ARG A 6 -13.22 -13.66 -13.62
N THR A 7 -12.82 -12.83 -12.65
CA THR A 7 -12.50 -13.28 -11.28
C THR A 7 -13.65 -13.13 -10.29
N LYS A 8 -14.87 -12.79 -10.74
CA LYS A 8 -16.04 -12.56 -9.86
C LYS A 8 -16.39 -13.77 -8.97
N GLY A 9 -16.08 -14.99 -9.40
CA GLY A 9 -16.32 -16.23 -8.63
C GLY A 9 -15.15 -16.66 -7.75
N TYR A 10 -14.04 -15.93 -7.73
CA TYR A 10 -12.86 -16.28 -6.95
C TYR A 10 -12.97 -15.67 -5.55
N MET A 11 -12.53 -16.42 -4.55
CA MET A 11 -12.49 -15.99 -3.15
C MET A 11 -11.10 -16.21 -2.59
N LEU A 12 -10.66 -15.33 -1.70
CA LEU A 12 -9.46 -15.52 -0.90
C LEU A 12 -9.79 -16.42 0.29
N THR A 13 -9.07 -17.54 0.42
CA THR A 13 -9.17 -18.45 1.55
C THR A 13 -7.90 -18.39 2.37
N TYR A 14 -8.01 -17.98 3.62
CA TYR A 14 -6.90 -17.98 4.57
C TYR A 14 -6.93 -19.27 5.38
N GLN A 15 -5.80 -19.94 5.49
CA GLN A 15 -5.66 -21.06 6.42
C GLN A 15 -5.50 -20.53 7.84
N LYS A 16 -6.06 -21.24 8.82
CA LYS A 16 -5.88 -20.93 10.23
C LYS A 16 -4.41 -21.13 10.59
N SER A 17 -3.70 -20.03 10.84
CA SER A 17 -2.35 -20.06 11.42
C SER A 17 -2.43 -19.85 12.92
N ASN A 18 -1.54 -20.50 13.67
CA ASN A 18 -1.38 -20.25 15.11
C ASN A 18 -0.72 -18.89 15.39
N SER A 19 0.01 -18.33 14.43
CA SER A 19 0.55 -16.98 14.45
C SER A 19 -0.16 -16.13 13.38
N LEU A 20 -1.10 -15.29 13.82
CA LEU A 20 -1.79 -14.34 12.95
C LEU A 20 -0.97 -13.06 12.87
N GLU A 21 -0.01 -13.03 11.95
CA GLU A 21 0.88 -11.88 11.76
C GLU A 21 0.44 -11.05 10.56
N ILE A 22 0.22 -9.75 10.80
CA ILE A 22 0.00 -8.76 9.76
C ILE A 22 1.35 -8.14 9.43
N ILE A 23 1.78 -8.29 8.17
CA ILE A 23 3.04 -7.71 7.68
C ILE A 23 2.69 -6.56 6.73
N GLY A 24 3.10 -5.35 7.11
CA GLY A 24 2.94 -4.15 6.30
C GLY A 24 4.23 -3.79 5.57
N TYR A 25 4.12 -3.50 4.28
CA TYR A 25 5.19 -2.89 3.49
C TYR A 25 4.74 -1.49 3.06
N SER A 26 5.65 -0.53 3.12
CA SER A 26 5.45 0.82 2.60
C SER A 26 6.59 1.19 1.66
N ASP A 27 6.27 1.97 0.64
CA ASP A 27 7.24 2.47 -0.32
C ASP A 27 6.80 3.81 -0.90
N SER A 28 7.78 4.58 -1.39
CA SER A 28 7.53 5.88 -2.00
C SER A 28 8.50 6.14 -3.14
N ASP A 29 7.98 6.67 -4.24
CA ASP A 29 8.78 7.17 -5.35
C ASP A 29 8.94 8.68 -5.22
N PHE A 30 10.18 9.18 -5.21
CA PHE A 30 10.47 10.61 -5.21
C PHE A 30 10.60 11.14 -6.64
N ALA A 31 9.93 12.26 -6.93
CA ALA A 31 10.01 12.97 -8.21
C ALA A 31 9.68 12.14 -9.48
N GLY A 32 8.92 11.05 -9.36
CA GLY A 32 8.53 10.20 -10.48
C GLY A 32 7.56 10.84 -11.49
N CYS A 33 7.00 12.01 -11.19
CA CYS A 33 6.10 12.75 -12.07
C CYS A 33 6.70 14.12 -12.41
N GLN A 34 7.28 14.24 -13.61
CA GLN A 34 7.99 15.43 -14.10
C GLN A 34 7.08 16.67 -14.17
N ASP A 35 5.77 16.47 -14.42
CA ASP A 35 4.80 17.57 -14.56
C ASP A 35 4.34 18.18 -13.25
N SER A 36 4.39 17.43 -12.13
CA SER A 36 3.84 17.89 -10.84
C SER A 36 4.83 17.85 -9.69
N LYS A 37 5.98 17.21 -9.87
CA LYS A 37 6.99 16.92 -8.84
C LYS A 37 6.43 16.17 -7.61
N CYS A 38 5.17 15.72 -7.67
CA CYS A 38 4.56 14.94 -6.60
C CYS A 38 5.13 13.52 -6.60
N SER A 39 5.55 13.09 -5.42
CA SER A 39 5.90 11.71 -5.14
C SER A 39 4.66 10.81 -5.17
N THR A 40 4.84 9.52 -5.30
CA THR A 40 3.76 8.52 -5.14
C THR A 40 4.05 7.71 -3.90
N PHE A 41 3.05 7.43 -3.07
CA PHE A 41 3.21 6.49 -1.97
C PHE A 41 2.36 5.25 -2.19
N ARG A 42 2.87 4.14 -1.66
CA ARG A 42 2.17 2.89 -1.66
C ARG A 42 2.38 2.13 -0.37
N TYR A 43 1.37 1.36 0.00
CA TYR A 43 1.50 0.35 1.04
C TYR A 43 0.70 -0.89 0.70
N ILE A 44 1.11 -2.01 1.27
CA ILE A 44 0.43 -3.30 1.18
C ILE A 44 0.53 -4.01 2.51
N PHE A 45 -0.60 -4.50 3.01
CA PHE A 45 -0.72 -5.31 4.20
C PHE A 45 -1.03 -6.75 3.80
N MET A 46 -0.21 -7.66 4.30
CA MET A 46 -0.28 -9.09 4.05
C MET A 46 -0.71 -9.82 5.31
N LEU A 47 -1.60 -10.80 5.15
CA LEU A 47 -2.02 -11.72 6.19
C LEU A 47 -1.97 -13.14 5.64
N ALA A 48 -1.30 -14.06 6.33
CA ALA A 48 -1.18 -15.47 5.93
C ALA A 48 -0.82 -15.66 4.43
N GLY A 49 0.09 -14.82 3.92
CA GLY A 49 0.56 -14.85 2.53
C GLY A 49 -0.33 -14.15 1.50
N GLY A 50 -1.51 -13.65 1.88
CA GLY A 50 -2.42 -12.92 0.99
C GLY A 50 -2.50 -11.42 1.30
N ALA A 51 -2.62 -10.59 0.27
CA ALA A 51 -2.83 -9.14 0.44
C ALA A 51 -4.25 -8.85 0.91
N ILE A 52 -4.40 -8.22 2.08
CA ILE A 52 -5.70 -7.87 2.68
C ILE A 52 -6.08 -6.40 2.47
N SER A 53 -5.09 -5.52 2.39
CA SER A 53 -5.30 -4.09 2.14
C SER A 53 -4.10 -3.52 1.40
N TRP A 54 -4.35 -2.62 0.45
CA TRP A 54 -3.30 -1.92 -0.27
C TRP A 54 -3.80 -0.58 -0.76
N LYS A 55 -2.86 0.35 -0.98
CA LYS A 55 -3.13 1.66 -1.55
C LYS A 55 -1.96 2.08 -2.43
N PHE A 56 -2.27 2.70 -3.55
CA PHE A 56 -1.29 3.33 -4.44
C PHE A 56 -1.85 4.69 -4.85
N VAL A 57 -1.31 5.76 -4.29
CA VAL A 57 -1.86 7.10 -4.46
C VAL A 57 -0.73 8.12 -4.63
N LYS A 58 -0.94 9.05 -5.56
CA LYS A 58 -0.06 10.21 -5.73
C LYS A 58 -0.15 11.10 -4.49
N GLN A 59 0.99 11.45 -3.90
CA GLN A 59 1.03 12.30 -2.71
C GLN A 59 0.45 13.68 -3.06
N THR A 60 -0.46 14.15 -2.22
CA THR A 60 -1.02 15.51 -2.31
C THR A 60 0.03 16.55 -1.89
N ILE A 61 0.94 16.15 -1.00
CA ILE A 61 2.05 16.99 -0.51
C ILE A 61 3.26 16.78 -1.41
N ILE A 62 3.86 17.88 -1.87
CA ILE A 62 5.14 17.84 -2.57
C ILE A 62 6.25 17.59 -1.55
N ALA A 63 6.82 16.40 -1.56
CA ALA A 63 7.98 16.08 -0.73
C ALA A 63 9.20 16.88 -1.22
N SER A 64 9.97 17.45 -0.29
CA SER A 64 11.21 18.18 -0.60
C SER A 64 12.44 17.28 -0.76
N SER A 65 12.33 16.00 -0.36
CA SER A 65 13.39 15.00 -0.49
C SER A 65 12.84 13.57 -0.54
N THR A 66 13.66 12.61 -0.96
CA THR A 66 13.32 11.18 -0.90
C THR A 66 13.03 10.72 0.52
N MET A 67 13.74 11.27 1.52
CA MET A 67 13.50 10.95 2.93
C MET A 67 12.13 11.43 3.40
N ALA A 68 11.74 12.64 3.02
CA ALA A 68 10.40 13.18 3.31
C ALA A 68 9.31 12.33 2.65
N ALA A 69 9.50 11.91 1.39
CA ALA A 69 8.55 11.05 0.68
C ALA A 69 8.37 9.69 1.38
N LYS A 70 9.46 9.08 1.84
CA LYS A 70 9.44 7.81 2.59
C LYS A 70 8.76 7.96 3.94
N PHE A 71 9.02 9.07 4.64
CA PHE A 71 8.38 9.36 5.92
C PHE A 71 6.85 9.47 5.77
N ILE A 72 6.37 10.19 4.76
CA ILE A 72 4.94 10.31 4.47
C ILE A 72 4.32 8.93 4.18
N ALA A 73 4.97 8.10 3.36
CA ALA A 73 4.48 6.76 3.06
C ALA A 73 4.43 5.86 4.30
N CYS A 74 5.44 5.94 5.17
CA CYS A 74 5.48 5.21 6.42
C CYS A 74 4.37 5.68 7.37
N PHE A 75 4.18 6.99 7.52
CA PHE A 75 3.11 7.57 8.35
C PHE A 75 1.71 7.14 7.90
N GLU A 76 1.42 7.23 6.60
CA GLU A 76 0.15 6.77 6.03
C GLU A 76 -0.06 5.27 6.23
N ALA A 77 0.99 4.47 6.05
CA ALA A 77 0.93 3.03 6.29
C ALA A 77 0.68 2.74 7.78
N SER A 78 1.36 3.40 8.71
CA SER A 78 1.13 3.22 10.15
C SER A 78 -0.29 3.59 10.55
N ASN A 79 -0.83 4.71 10.07
CA ASN A 79 -2.23 5.08 10.34
C ASN A 79 -3.22 4.04 9.81
N HIS A 80 -2.98 3.53 8.60
CA HIS A 80 -3.81 2.45 8.05
C HIS A 80 -3.65 1.16 8.84
N GLY A 81 -2.45 0.85 9.33
CA GLY A 81 -2.17 -0.32 10.17
C GLY A 81 -2.82 -0.25 11.55
N ILE A 82 -3.00 0.94 12.13
CA ILE A 82 -3.76 1.13 13.39
C ILE A 82 -5.26 0.94 13.17
N TRP A 83 -5.76 1.28 11.97
CA TRP A 83 -7.17 1.10 11.62
C TRP A 83 -7.54 -0.36 11.33
N LEU A 84 -6.58 -1.16 10.83
CA LEU A 84 -6.73 -2.61 10.58
C LEU A 84 -6.75 -3.41 11.88
#